data_AF-A0A395YD93-F1
#
_entry.id   AF-A0A395YD93-F1
#
_cell.length_a   1.000
_cell.length_b   1.000
_cell.length_c   1.000
_cell.angle_alpha   90.00
_cell.angle_beta   90.00
_cell.angle_gamma   90.00
#
_symmetry.space_group_name_H-M   'P 1'
#
loop_
_entity.id
_entity.type
_entity.pdbx_description
1 polymer ?
#
loop_
_entity_poly.entity_id
_entity_poly.type
_entity_poly.pdbx_seq_one_letter_code
_entity_poly.pdbx_strand_id
1 'polypeptide(L)'
;MSGIIEIVKTDILPAFLRINDNFENMNPDNFLVYGFSYDFNDAIIAEIARLEKAILVTDDRDYANHLDGLNIATNNRVLLMFQSKH
;
A
#
# COMPACT_ATOMS: atom_id res chain seq x y z
N MET A 1 -7.83 18.05 -7.90
CA MET A 1 -6.99 17.01 -8.53
C MET A 1 -5.58 17.52 -8.84
N SER A 2 -5.43 18.73 -9.38
CA SER A 2 -4.13 19.37 -9.67
C SER A 2 -3.22 19.55 -8.44
N GLY A 3 -3.75 20.03 -7.31
CA GLY A 3 -2.95 20.28 -6.10
C GLY A 3 -2.35 19.03 -5.45
N ILE A 4 -3.04 17.88 -5.51
CA ILE A 4 -2.51 16.61 -4.96
C ILE A 4 -1.33 16.14 -5.82
N ILE A 5 -1.44 16.20 -7.14
CA ILE A 5 -0.34 15.85 -8.04
C ILE A 5 0.86 16.78 -7.85
N GLU A 6 0.61 18.05 -7.57
CA GLU A 6 1.65 19.03 -7.31
C GLU A 6 2.41 18.71 -6.01
N ILE A 7 1.71 18.47 -4.90
CA ILE A 7 2.30 18.04 -3.61
C ILE A 7 3.12 16.75 -3.77
N VAL A 8 2.59 15.76 -4.50
CA VAL A 8 3.33 14.52 -4.77
C VAL A 8 4.64 14.81 -5.50
N LYS A 9 4.62 15.71 -6.48
CA LYS A 9 5.80 16.06 -7.28
C LYS A 9 6.82 16.91 -6.54
N THR A 10 6.37 17.89 -5.76
CA THR A 10 7.25 18.89 -5.15
C THR A 10 7.74 18.47 -3.77
N ASP A 11 6.92 17.75 -3.01
CA ASP A 11 7.15 17.55 -1.58
C ASP A 11 7.50 16.09 -1.27
N ILE A 12 6.91 15.15 -2.01
CA ILE A 12 7.09 13.71 -1.77
C ILE A 12 8.23 13.18 -2.63
N LEU A 13 8.11 13.21 -3.97
CA LEU A 13 9.07 12.57 -4.87
C LEU A 13 10.56 12.94 -4.65
N PRO A 14 10.94 14.19 -4.29
CA PRO A 14 12.34 14.52 -4.03
C PRO A 14 12.95 13.83 -2.81
N ALA A 15 12.12 13.36 -1.87
CA ALA A 15 12.55 12.65 -0.66
C ALA A 15 12.74 11.14 -0.89
N PHE A 16 12.33 10.59 -2.04
CA PHE A 16 12.41 9.17 -2.33
C PHE A 16 13.28 8.88 -3.56
N LEU A 17 14.00 7.76 -3.53
CA LEU A 17 14.67 7.26 -4.72
C LEU A 17 13.62 6.62 -5.63
N ARG A 18 13.41 7.22 -6.82
CA ARG A 18 12.50 6.64 -7.80
C ARG A 18 13.11 5.36 -8.38
N ILE A 19 12.52 4.22 -8.04
CA ILE A 19 12.83 2.94 -8.66
C ILE A 19 11.91 2.79 -9.87
N ASN A 20 12.48 2.52 -11.05
CA ASN A 20 11.69 2.07 -12.19
C ASN A 20 11.35 0.60 -11.97
N ASP A 21 10.07 0.31 -11.80
CA ASP A 21 9.53 -1.05 -11.67
C ASP A 21 9.35 -1.74 -13.04
N ASN A 22 9.76 -1.08 -14.14
CA ASN A 22 9.64 -1.56 -15.53
C ASN A 22 8.20 -1.91 -15.89
N PHE A 23 7.24 -1.22 -15.29
CA PHE A 23 5.82 -1.43 -15.52
C PHE A 23 5.44 -1.27 -17.00
N GLU A 24 6.14 -0.40 -17.73
CA GLU A 24 6.01 -0.20 -19.18
C GLU A 24 6.35 -1.44 -20.01
N ASN A 25 7.09 -2.40 -19.43
CA ASN A 25 7.49 -3.64 -20.07
C ASN A 25 6.61 -4.83 -19.63
N MET A 26 5.67 -4.63 -18.71
CA MET A 26 4.75 -5.69 -18.27
C MET A 26 3.64 -5.90 -19.31
N ASN A 27 3.28 -7.16 -19.55
CA ASN A 27 2.18 -7.50 -20.45
C ASN A 27 0.84 -7.04 -19.83
N PRO A 28 0.08 -6.15 -20.52
CA PRO A 28 -1.23 -5.68 -20.04
C PRO A 28 -2.24 -6.80 -19.79
N ASP A 29 -2.13 -7.94 -20.49
CA ASP A 29 -3.04 -9.08 -20.28
C ASP A 29 -2.83 -9.73 -18.90
N ASN A 30 -1.59 -9.71 -18.37
CA ASN A 30 -1.31 -10.15 -17.01
C ASN A 30 -1.92 -9.17 -15.98
N PHE A 31 -2.07 -7.90 -16.34
CA PHE A 31 -2.73 -6.90 -15.53
C PHE A 31 -4.22 -7.18 -15.38
N LEU A 32 -4.87 -7.73 -16.41
CA LEU A 32 -6.30 -8.05 -16.36
C LEU A 32 -6.58 -9.39 -15.64
N VAL A 33 -5.62 -10.31 -15.66
CA VAL A 33 -5.73 -11.61 -14.95
C VAL A 33 -5.49 -11.46 -13.44
N TYR A 34 -4.61 -10.54 -13.02
CA TYR A 34 -4.25 -10.34 -11.60
C TYR A 34 -4.69 -8.99 -11.00
N GLY A 35 -4.95 -7.97 -11.84
CA GLY A 35 -5.16 -6.58 -11.42
C GLY A 35 -6.62 -6.16 -11.18
N PHE A 36 -7.57 -7.10 -11.16
CA PHE A 36 -8.94 -6.84 -10.71
C PHE A 36 -9.29 -7.48 -9.36
N SER A 37 -8.28 -7.90 -8.58
CA SER A 37 -8.48 -7.94 -7.15
C SER A 37 -8.27 -6.53 -6.63
N TYR A 38 -9.35 -5.86 -6.22
CA TYR A 38 -9.29 -4.57 -5.53
C TYR A 38 -8.40 -4.61 -4.27
N ASP A 39 -7.94 -5.79 -3.83
CA ASP A 39 -7.00 -6.01 -2.72
C ASP A 39 -5.52 -6.08 -3.17
N PHE A 40 -5.20 -6.05 -4.46
CA PHE A 40 -3.81 -6.29 -4.91
C PHE A 40 -2.85 -5.16 -4.50
N ASN A 41 -3.30 -3.91 -4.58
CA ASN A 41 -2.54 -2.76 -4.06
C ASN A 41 -2.28 -2.90 -2.56
N ASP A 42 -3.27 -3.36 -1.80
CA ASP A 42 -3.15 -3.52 -0.35
C ASP A 42 -2.20 -4.66 0.01
N ALA A 43 -2.24 -5.75 -0.75
CA ALA A 43 -1.27 -6.84 -0.65
C ALA A 43 0.16 -6.36 -0.93
N ILE A 44 0.39 -5.59 -2.01
CA ILE A 44 1.72 -5.05 -2.32
C ILE A 44 2.23 -4.15 -1.19
N ILE A 45 1.41 -3.21 -0.74
CA ILE A 45 1.80 -2.25 0.30
C ILE A 45 2.07 -2.97 1.61
N ALA A 46 1.24 -3.96 1.97
CA ALA A 46 1.45 -4.80 3.15
C ALA A 46 2.77 -5.58 3.07
N GLU A 47 3.08 -6.22 1.94
CA GLU A 47 4.34 -6.96 1.79
C GLU A 47 5.57 -6.04 1.84
N ILE A 48 5.53 -4.87 1.19
CA ILE A 48 6.61 -3.88 1.28
C ILE A 48 6.83 -3.47 2.75
N ALA A 49 5.76 -3.18 3.48
CA ALA A 49 5.86 -2.81 4.89
C ALA A 49 6.47 -3.93 5.75
N ARG A 50 6.15 -5.20 5.48
CA ARG A 50 6.78 -6.34 6.18
C ARG A 50 8.26 -6.47 5.86
N LEU A 51 8.64 -6.41 4.57
CA LEU A 51 10.02 -6.53 4.12
C LEU A 51 10.92 -5.46 4.75
N GLU A 52 10.41 -4.22 4.79
CA GLU A 52 11.13 -3.08 5.35
C GLU A 52 10.97 -2.94 6.87
N LYS A 53 10.18 -3.82 7.52
CA LYS A 53 9.81 -3.74 8.94
C LYS A 53 9.22 -2.37 9.32
N ALA A 54 8.47 -1.77 8.38
CA ALA A 54 7.86 -0.46 8.53
C ALA A 54 6.51 -0.54 9.27
N ILE A 55 6.06 0.62 9.78
CA ILE A 55 4.70 0.79 10.28
C ILE A 55 3.86 1.37 9.15
N LEU A 56 2.80 0.67 8.76
CA LEU A 56 1.83 1.16 7.80
C LEU A 56 0.83 2.08 8.50
N VAL A 57 0.80 3.35 8.11
CA VAL A 57 -0.18 4.33 8.63
C VAL A 57 -1.38 4.37 7.69
N THR A 58 -2.52 3.86 8.12
CA THR A 58 -3.74 3.82 7.30
C THR A 58 -5.00 3.75 8.16
N ASP A 59 -6.11 4.31 7.67
CA ASP A 59 -7.46 4.11 8.22
C ASP A 59 -8.31 3.19 7.31
N ASP A 60 -7.72 2.64 6.26
CA ASP A 60 -8.40 1.79 5.30
C ASP A 60 -8.69 0.41 5.90
N ARG A 61 -9.98 0.10 6.01
CA ARG A 61 -10.46 -1.11 6.66
C ARG A 61 -10.00 -2.38 5.94
N ASP A 62 -9.74 -2.32 4.63
CA ASP A 62 -9.50 -3.51 3.83
C ASP A 62 -8.16 -4.19 4.18
N TYR A 63 -7.23 -3.45 4.81
CA TYR A 63 -6.03 -4.01 5.44
C TYR A 63 -6.30 -4.98 6.60
N ALA A 64 -7.54 -5.10 7.09
CA ALA A 64 -7.93 -6.14 8.02
C ALA A 64 -7.61 -7.55 7.48
N ASN A 65 -7.60 -7.72 6.15
CA ASN A 65 -7.28 -8.99 5.48
C ASN A 65 -5.76 -9.28 5.44
N HIS A 66 -4.91 -8.33 5.83
CA HIS A 66 -3.45 -8.39 5.67
C HIS A 66 -2.68 -8.23 7.00
N LEU A 67 -3.36 -8.32 8.15
CA LEU A 67 -2.79 -8.00 9.48
C LEU A 67 -1.66 -8.91 9.95
N ASP A 68 -1.56 -10.14 9.43
CA ASP A 68 -0.52 -11.07 9.86
C ASP A 68 0.87 -10.49 9.63
N GLY A 69 1.67 -10.37 10.70
CA GLY A 69 3.02 -9.79 10.67
C GLY A 69 3.10 -8.31 10.24
N LEU A 70 1.98 -7.60 10.15
CA LEU A 70 1.91 -6.22 9.66
C LEU A 70 1.67 -5.24 10.81
N ASN A 71 2.64 -4.35 11.06
CA ASN A 71 2.48 -3.28 12.04
C ASN A 71 1.70 -2.12 11.44
N ILE A 72 0.49 -1.85 11.93
CA ILE A 72 -0.33 -0.73 11.46
C ILE A 72 -0.54 0.30 12.57
N ALA A 73 -0.43 1.58 12.22
CA ALA A 73 -0.90 2.69 13.04
C ALA A 73 -2.19 3.27 12.41
N THR A 74 -3.27 3.30 13.18
CA THR A 74 -4.61 3.60 12.68
C THR A 74 -5.50 4.20 13.76
N ASN A 75 -6.47 5.02 13.36
CA ASN A 75 -7.59 5.47 14.19
C ASN A 75 -8.90 4.71 13.86
N ASN A 76 -8.86 3.80 12.87
CA ASN A 76 -9.97 2.95 12.52
C ASN A 76 -10.19 1.85 13.58
N ARG A 77 -11.33 1.93 14.28
CA ARG A 77 -11.69 1.00 15.36
C ARG A 77 -11.75 -0.47 14.92
N VAL A 78 -12.11 -0.73 13.66
CA VAL A 78 -12.21 -2.10 13.13
C VAL A 78 -10.82 -2.73 13.08
N LEU A 79 -9.84 -2.02 12.50
CA LEU A 79 -8.45 -2.49 12.43
C LEU A 79 -7.85 -2.69 13.83
N LEU A 80 -8.07 -1.74 14.75
CA LEU A 80 -7.60 -1.86 16.14
C LEU A 80 -8.13 -3.12 16.85
N MET A 81 -9.39 -3.51 16.59
CA MET A 81 -9.96 -4.73 17.17
C MET A 81 -9.31 -6.00 16.61
N PHE A 82 -9.01 -6.03 15.32
CA PHE A 82 -8.43 -7.21 14.67
C PHE A 82 -6.91 -7.34 14.90
N GLN A 83 -6.19 -6.24 15.12
CA GLN A 83 -4.77 -6.28 15.50
C GLN A 83 -4.52 -7.02 16.82
N SER A 84 -5.41 -6.86 17.81
CA SER A 84 -5.25 -7.48 19.13
C SER A 84 -5.38 -9.01 19.17
N LYS A 85 -5.74 -9.63 18.03
CA LYS A 85 -6.01 -11.08 17.93
C LYS A 85 -4.89 -11.89 17.27
N HIS A 86 -3.86 -11.23 16.74
CA HIS A 86 -2.70 -11.83 16.09
C HIS A 86 -1.42 -11.45 16.84
#